data_AF-A0A9W9U4S0-F1
#
_entry.id   AF-A0A9W9U4S0-F1
#
_cell.length_a   1.000
_cell.length_b   1.000
_cell.length_c   1.000
_cell.angle_alpha   90.00
_cell.angle_beta   90.00
_cell.angle_gamma   90.00
#
_symmetry.space_group_name_H-M   'P 1'
#
loop_
_entity.id
_entity.type
_entity.pdbx_description
1 polymer ?
#
loop_
_entity_poly.entity_id
_entity_poly.type
_entity_poly.pdbx_seq_one_letter_code
_entity_poly.pdbx_strand_id
1 'polypeptide(L)'
;MEGGETVFGTDSSPRDSGISAELMPQALIRPIGVYLDSVSLFSNCVCCRVKTAILCSSIDTLYSPLPITSSKPTTNTSIAMTTPSTNPPTMATIPARTSALVANLSAVTARVTTALTASQTPNKPVRLVAVSKLKPASDVLSLHQPPTSHLHFGENYIQELLEKSRLLPPTIKWHFIGGLQSNKCVTLARDVRGLWAVESVDTEKKASLLNKGRGERTPSPEELEADSASGETDTRLRIYVQVNTSGEENKAGIEPGQAAGLARFIRDKCPRLKLQGVMTIGAIARSKATTVENENEDFVCLRETRDRIVSELGLSGEEAELELSMGMSSDFEGAIALGSDQVRVGTTIFGDRPPKAEARVV
;
A
#
# COMPACT_ATOMS: atom_id res chain seq x y z
N MET A 1 23.21 -63.37 50.22
CA MET A 1 21.98 -64.03 49.72
C MET A 1 21.89 -63.60 48.27
N GLU A 2 22.51 -64.43 47.43
CA GLU A 2 21.80 -65.37 46.53
C GLU A 2 21.08 -64.56 45.44
N GLY A 3 21.35 -64.71 44.15
CA GLY A 3 21.91 -65.81 43.38
C GLY A 3 21.28 -65.64 42.00
N GLY A 4 22.09 -65.49 40.95
CA GLY A 4 22.17 -66.49 39.88
C GLY A 4 22.22 -65.71 38.56
N GLU A 5 23.26 -65.86 37.73
CA GLU A 5 23.41 -66.97 36.76
C GLU A 5 22.30 -66.91 35.70
N THR A 6 22.51 -66.97 34.38
CA THR A 6 23.55 -67.60 33.54
C THR A 6 23.24 -67.16 32.08
N VAL A 7 24.21 -66.70 31.27
CA VAL A 7 25.15 -67.44 30.39
C VAL A 7 24.62 -67.74 28.96
N PHE A 8 25.37 -67.21 27.98
CA PHE A 8 25.75 -67.71 26.64
C PHE A 8 24.66 -68.04 25.62
N GLY A 9 24.72 -67.45 24.42
CA GLY A 9 25.51 -67.94 23.26
C GLY A 9 24.51 -68.03 22.09
N THR A 10 24.79 -67.98 20.80
CA THR A 10 25.95 -68.14 19.90
C THR A 10 25.37 -67.73 18.53
N ASP A 11 26.06 -66.88 17.75
CA ASP A 11 26.76 -67.29 16.51
C ASP A 11 25.92 -67.21 15.22
N SER A 12 26.64 -67.02 14.11
CA SER A 12 26.27 -67.10 12.69
C SER A 12 25.76 -65.84 11.96
N SER A 13 26.74 -65.09 11.44
CA SER A 13 26.76 -64.40 10.13
C SER A 13 26.47 -65.34 8.94
N PRO A 14 26.68 -64.95 7.66
CA PRO A 14 26.14 -63.85 6.85
C PRO A 14 25.48 -64.39 5.55
N ARG A 15 24.85 -63.54 4.74
CA ARG A 15 24.57 -63.72 3.29
C ARG A 15 23.85 -62.44 2.83
N ASP A 16 24.45 -61.47 2.18
CA ASP A 16 25.27 -61.42 0.96
C ASP A 16 24.48 -61.63 -0.35
N SER A 17 24.89 -60.84 -1.34
CA SER A 17 24.55 -60.80 -2.76
C SER A 17 23.24 -60.12 -3.23
N GLY A 18 23.43 -59.03 -3.99
CA GLY A 18 22.38 -58.41 -4.79
C GLY A 18 22.74 -57.09 -5.46
N ILE A 19 23.99 -56.92 -5.92
CA ILE A 19 24.42 -55.82 -6.79
C ILE A 19 23.89 -56.08 -8.21
N SER A 20 23.32 -55.06 -8.85
CA SER A 20 23.46 -54.87 -10.30
C SER A 20 23.43 -53.38 -10.62
N ALA A 21 24.64 -52.86 -10.84
CA ALA A 21 24.91 -51.76 -11.75
C ALA A 21 24.96 -52.30 -13.19
N GLU A 22 25.06 -51.37 -14.15
CA GLU A 22 25.20 -51.51 -15.62
C GLU A 22 23.90 -51.26 -16.42
N LEU A 23 23.89 -50.56 -17.55
CA LEU A 23 24.93 -49.98 -18.39
C LEU A 23 24.27 -48.95 -19.31
N MET A 24 25.02 -47.91 -19.69
CA MET A 24 24.71 -47.06 -20.85
C MET A 24 24.76 -47.86 -22.17
N PRO A 25 24.31 -47.25 -23.28
CA PRO A 25 25.22 -47.22 -24.42
C PRO A 25 25.37 -45.83 -25.05
N GLN A 26 26.61 -45.56 -25.45
CA GLN A 26 27.06 -44.41 -26.22
C GLN A 26 27.03 -44.69 -27.75
N ALA A 27 26.75 -43.60 -28.47
CA ALA A 27 27.32 -43.16 -29.74
C ALA A 27 27.09 -43.94 -31.05
N LEU A 28 26.63 -43.19 -32.07
CA LEU A 28 27.20 -43.24 -33.41
C LEU A 28 27.31 -41.83 -34.02
N ILE A 29 28.21 -41.71 -35.00
CA ILE A 29 29.06 -40.58 -35.37
C ILE A 29 28.68 -39.99 -36.77
N ARG A 30 28.61 -38.64 -36.85
CA ARG A 30 29.02 -37.67 -37.94
C ARG A 30 28.42 -37.80 -39.37
N PRO A 31 28.54 -36.81 -40.31
CA PRO A 31 29.59 -35.75 -40.45
C PRO A 31 29.14 -34.30 -40.85
N ILE A 32 29.88 -33.25 -40.44
CA ILE A 32 30.90 -32.39 -41.13
C ILE A 32 30.36 -31.29 -42.06
N GLY A 33 30.84 -30.06 -41.84
CA GLY A 33 30.86 -28.88 -42.73
C GLY A 33 30.78 -27.58 -41.90
N VAL A 34 31.85 -26.96 -41.38
CA VAL A 34 32.95 -26.15 -41.97
C VAL A 34 32.49 -24.89 -42.74
N TYR A 35 32.71 -23.70 -42.16
CA TYR A 35 33.35 -22.45 -42.68
C TYR A 35 32.98 -21.28 -41.72
N LEU A 36 33.92 -20.65 -40.97
CA LEU A 36 34.74 -19.46 -41.31
C LEU A 36 33.86 -18.23 -41.67
N ASP A 37 34.06 -16.98 -41.25
CA ASP A 37 35.17 -16.26 -40.63
C ASP A 37 34.73 -14.81 -40.27
N SER A 38 35.62 -14.02 -39.65
CA SER A 38 35.69 -12.53 -39.57
C SER A 38 34.78 -11.81 -38.54
N VAL A 39 35.26 -11.09 -37.50
CA VAL A 39 36.25 -10.00 -37.31
C VAL A 39 35.71 -8.60 -37.67
N SER A 40 35.95 -7.65 -36.74
CA SER A 40 35.89 -6.16 -36.82
C SER A 40 34.64 -5.49 -36.21
N LEU A 41 34.69 -4.70 -35.12
CA LEU A 41 35.32 -3.38 -34.86
C LEU A 41 34.77 -2.20 -35.68
N PHE A 42 34.63 -1.04 -34.99
CA PHE A 42 34.22 0.33 -35.36
C PHE A 42 32.70 0.63 -35.34
N SER A 43 32.18 1.52 -34.47
CA SER A 43 32.35 2.98 -34.29
C SER A 43 31.33 3.81 -35.09
N ASN A 44 30.65 4.71 -34.37
CA ASN A 44 30.04 5.99 -34.78
C ASN A 44 29.56 6.17 -36.24
N CYS A 45 28.27 6.51 -36.44
CA CYS A 45 27.93 7.86 -36.93
C CYS A 45 26.42 8.14 -36.98
N VAL A 46 26.14 9.41 -36.72
CA VAL A 46 24.91 10.16 -36.92
C VAL A 46 24.75 10.51 -38.42
N CYS A 47 23.50 10.67 -38.85
CA CYS A 47 23.01 11.65 -39.85
C CYS A 47 22.35 11.13 -41.14
N CYS A 48 21.13 11.65 -41.34
CA CYS A 48 20.47 12.05 -42.59
C CYS A 48 20.02 11.01 -43.64
N ARG A 49 18.70 11.01 -43.90
CA ARG A 49 18.18 11.31 -45.25
C ARG A 49 16.78 11.94 -45.20
N VAL A 50 16.72 13.19 -45.63
CA VAL A 50 15.55 13.94 -46.09
C VAL A 50 15.50 13.86 -47.61
N LYS A 51 14.30 13.75 -48.20
CA LYS A 51 13.80 14.47 -49.40
C LYS A 51 12.40 13.92 -49.73
N THR A 52 11.38 14.78 -49.83
CA THR A 52 10.99 15.39 -51.10
C THR A 52 10.31 16.74 -50.87
N ALA A 53 10.67 17.73 -51.69
CA ALA A 53 10.18 19.10 -51.72
C ALA A 53 9.32 19.35 -52.98
N ILE A 54 8.54 20.45 -52.98
CA ILE A 54 8.28 21.45 -54.06
C ILE A 54 7.22 22.42 -53.47
N LEU A 55 7.57 23.64 -53.03
CA LEU A 55 7.70 24.94 -53.74
C LEU A 55 6.41 25.51 -54.40
N CYS A 56 5.91 26.64 -53.90
CA CYS A 56 5.82 27.89 -54.67
C CYS A 56 5.55 29.11 -53.75
N SER A 57 5.97 30.27 -54.20
CA SER A 57 6.38 31.49 -53.47
C SER A 57 5.37 32.65 -53.49
N SER A 58 5.46 33.47 -52.44
CA SER A 58 5.39 34.94 -52.33
C SER A 58 4.49 35.78 -53.25
N ILE A 59 3.68 36.67 -52.65
CA ILE A 59 3.47 38.08 -53.05
C ILE A 59 3.18 38.92 -51.80
N ASP A 60 3.90 40.03 -51.68
CA ASP A 60 3.80 41.08 -50.66
C ASP A 60 2.88 42.24 -51.12
N THR A 61 2.50 43.05 -50.14
CA THR A 61 2.20 44.51 -50.22
C THR A 61 0.76 44.97 -50.46
N LEU A 62 0.17 45.62 -49.44
CA LEU A 62 -0.16 47.06 -49.37
C LEU A 62 -1.40 47.29 -48.47
N TYR A 63 -1.23 48.01 -47.36
CA TYR A 63 -2.07 49.18 -47.05
C TYR A 63 -1.46 49.98 -45.88
N SER A 64 -1.26 51.27 -46.10
CA SER A 64 -0.81 52.27 -45.12
C SER A 64 -2.00 53.20 -44.74
N PRO A 65 -1.96 53.89 -43.59
CA PRO A 65 -3.09 54.62 -42.99
C PRO A 65 -3.02 56.13 -43.26
N LEU A 66 -4.10 56.90 -43.02
CA LEU A 66 -4.11 58.35 -42.73
C LEU A 66 -5.52 58.83 -42.23
N PRO A 67 -5.68 60.05 -41.63
CA PRO A 67 -6.43 60.29 -40.38
C PRO A 67 -7.56 61.34 -40.49
N ILE A 68 -8.22 61.69 -39.37
CA ILE A 68 -8.55 63.07 -38.87
C ILE A 68 -9.65 63.03 -37.78
N THR A 69 -9.64 64.09 -36.98
CA THR A 69 -10.13 64.46 -35.63
C THR A 69 -11.65 64.65 -35.43
N SER A 70 -12.14 64.60 -34.17
CA SER A 70 -12.79 65.74 -33.44
C SER A 70 -13.64 65.37 -32.20
N SER A 71 -13.27 65.96 -31.04
CA SER A 71 -14.08 66.57 -29.95
C SER A 71 -15.12 65.82 -29.07
N LYS A 72 -14.74 65.62 -27.78
CA LYS A 72 -15.43 65.89 -26.46
C LYS A 72 -16.84 65.30 -26.14
N PRO A 73 -17.29 65.21 -24.86
CA PRO A 73 -16.62 65.41 -23.56
C PRO A 73 -16.74 64.22 -22.57
N THR A 74 -15.99 64.34 -21.50
CA THR A 74 -15.77 63.46 -20.35
C THR A 74 -17.02 63.28 -19.46
N THR A 75 -17.39 62.03 -19.18
CA THR A 75 -18.10 61.64 -17.96
C THR A 75 -17.33 60.51 -17.29
N ASN A 76 -16.78 60.83 -16.13
CA ASN A 76 -15.97 59.96 -15.30
C ASN A 76 -16.91 59.00 -14.56
N THR A 77 -16.96 57.72 -14.95
CA THR A 77 -17.59 56.66 -14.16
C THR A 77 -16.61 55.51 -14.07
N SER A 78 -15.94 55.44 -12.92
CA SER A 78 -15.09 54.33 -12.50
C SER A 78 -15.93 53.06 -12.41
N ILE A 79 -15.98 52.27 -13.48
CA ILE A 79 -16.42 50.87 -13.43
C ILE A 79 -15.18 50.06 -13.06
N ALA A 80 -15.07 49.73 -11.78
CA ALA A 80 -14.13 48.73 -11.31
C ALA A 80 -14.46 47.41 -12.01
N MET A 81 -13.59 46.99 -12.93
CA MET A 81 -13.63 45.64 -13.48
C MET A 81 -13.18 44.68 -12.38
N THR A 82 -14.14 44.21 -11.60
CA THR A 82 -13.93 43.11 -10.66
C THR A 82 -13.73 41.84 -11.49
N THR A 83 -12.48 41.46 -11.69
CA THR A 83 -12.12 40.11 -12.16
C THR A 83 -12.72 39.11 -11.16
N PRO A 84 -13.52 38.12 -11.59
CA PRO A 84 -13.95 37.07 -10.68
C PRO A 84 -12.72 36.26 -10.31
N SER A 85 -12.24 36.43 -9.08
CA SER A 85 -11.29 35.54 -8.45
C SER A 85 -11.96 34.19 -8.28
N THR A 86 -11.69 33.26 -9.20
CA THR A 86 -12.09 31.85 -9.06
C THR A 86 -11.14 31.20 -8.05
N ASN A 87 -11.35 31.51 -6.77
CA ASN A 87 -10.85 30.64 -5.71
C ASN A 87 -11.48 29.25 -5.93
N PRO A 88 -10.70 28.16 -5.87
CA PRO A 88 -11.29 26.82 -5.84
C PRO A 88 -12.27 26.75 -4.66
N PRO A 89 -13.38 26.01 -4.77
CA PRO A 89 -14.35 25.90 -3.69
C PRO A 89 -13.62 25.44 -2.43
N THR A 90 -13.50 26.33 -1.46
CA THR A 90 -12.90 25.99 -0.16
C THR A 90 -13.83 24.98 0.49
N MET A 91 -13.37 23.74 0.68
CA MET A 91 -14.15 22.73 1.39
C MET A 91 -14.46 23.25 2.79
N ALA A 92 -15.68 23.72 3.00
CA ALA A 92 -16.11 24.29 4.27
C ALA A 92 -16.33 23.16 5.29
N THR A 93 -15.62 23.22 6.40
CA THR A 93 -15.88 22.35 7.56
C THR A 93 -17.02 22.94 8.39
N ILE A 94 -17.86 22.09 8.98
CA ILE A 94 -18.97 22.52 9.84
C ILE A 94 -18.47 22.53 11.29
N PRO A 95 -18.40 23.70 11.98
CA PRO A 95 -17.74 23.80 13.29
C PRO A 95 -18.22 22.79 14.34
N ALA A 96 -19.54 22.61 14.47
CA ALA A 96 -20.11 21.63 15.41
C ALA A 96 -19.70 20.18 15.08
N ARG A 97 -19.65 19.83 13.78
CA ARG A 97 -19.20 18.52 13.32
C ARG A 97 -17.70 18.33 13.59
N THR A 98 -16.88 19.33 13.28
CA THR A 98 -15.44 19.32 13.55
C THR A 98 -15.16 19.08 15.02
N SER A 99 -15.82 19.82 15.93
CA SER A 99 -15.63 19.65 17.38
C SER A 99 -15.97 18.23 17.84
N ALA A 100 -17.06 17.64 17.33
CA ALA A 100 -17.43 16.26 17.66
C ALA A 100 -16.40 15.24 17.15
N LEU A 101 -15.91 15.40 15.91
CA LEU A 101 -14.89 14.52 15.33
C LEU A 101 -13.58 14.59 16.11
N VAL A 102 -13.12 15.81 16.45
CA VAL A 102 -11.91 16.03 17.26
C VAL A 102 -12.05 15.35 18.61
N ALA A 103 -13.16 15.55 19.31
CA ALA A 103 -13.41 14.92 20.61
C ALA A 103 -13.39 13.38 20.52
N ASN A 104 -14.03 12.81 19.49
CA ASN A 104 -14.05 11.36 19.27
C ASN A 104 -12.64 10.82 18.97
N LEU A 105 -11.88 11.48 18.10
CA LEU A 105 -10.50 11.08 17.77
C LEU A 105 -9.60 11.15 19.01
N SER A 106 -9.72 12.21 19.82
CA SER A 106 -8.98 12.32 21.08
C SER A 106 -9.34 11.21 22.06
N ALA A 107 -10.62 10.85 22.18
CA ALA A 107 -11.07 9.75 23.04
C ALA A 107 -10.53 8.38 22.58
N VAL A 108 -10.52 8.12 21.27
CA VAL A 108 -9.93 6.89 20.71
C VAL A 108 -8.41 6.87 20.91
N THR A 109 -7.73 7.98 20.64
CA THR A 109 -6.28 8.11 20.87
C THR A 109 -5.92 7.83 22.33
N ALA A 110 -6.70 8.36 23.27
CA ALA A 110 -6.50 8.08 24.70
C ALA A 110 -6.65 6.58 25.02
N ARG A 111 -7.67 5.91 24.48
CA ARG A 111 -7.87 4.46 24.65
C ARG A 111 -6.72 3.64 24.06
N VAL A 112 -6.21 4.03 22.89
CA VAL A 112 -5.03 3.40 22.27
C VAL A 112 -3.81 3.55 23.18
N THR A 113 -3.55 4.76 23.70
CA THR A 113 -2.44 5.01 24.64
C THR A 113 -2.59 4.20 25.92
N THR A 114 -3.81 4.10 26.48
CA THR A 114 -4.09 3.29 27.67
C THR A 114 -3.83 1.81 27.41
N ALA A 115 -4.31 1.26 26.29
CA ALA A 115 -4.09 -0.13 25.93
C ALA A 115 -2.61 -0.44 25.70
N LEU A 116 -1.86 0.47 25.06
CA LEU A 116 -0.42 0.34 24.86
C LEU A 116 0.32 0.36 26.20
N THR A 117 -0.05 1.26 27.12
CA THR A 117 0.57 1.35 28.45
C THR A 117 0.31 0.12 29.31
N ALA A 118 -0.84 -0.52 29.13
CA ALA A 118 -1.20 -1.75 29.83
C ALA A 118 -0.55 -3.01 29.21
N SER A 119 -0.05 -2.93 27.98
CA SER A 119 0.60 -4.05 27.30
C SER A 119 1.96 -4.34 27.90
N GLN A 120 2.32 -5.62 27.98
CA GLN A 120 3.63 -6.07 28.46
C GLN A 120 4.76 -5.84 27.43
N THR A 121 4.43 -5.43 26.20
CA THR A 121 5.40 -5.14 25.13
C THR A 121 5.80 -3.66 25.13
N PRO A 122 7.07 -3.30 25.41
CA PRO A 122 7.48 -1.90 25.41
C PRO A 122 7.76 -1.34 23.99
N ASN A 123 7.49 -0.04 23.83
CA ASN A 123 8.24 0.97 23.06
C ASN A 123 7.91 1.33 21.60
N LYS A 124 6.91 0.78 20.91
CA LYS A 124 6.47 1.37 19.63
C LYS A 124 5.09 2.01 19.72
N PRO A 125 4.93 3.30 19.32
CA PRO A 125 3.62 3.92 19.23
C PRO A 125 2.72 3.13 18.27
N VAL A 126 1.55 2.74 18.72
CA VAL A 126 0.54 2.09 17.87
C VAL A 126 -0.05 3.14 16.94
N ARG A 127 -0.01 2.86 15.64
CA ARG A 127 -0.59 3.74 14.62
C ARG A 127 -2.10 3.61 14.61
N LEU A 128 -2.80 4.72 14.82
CA LEU A 128 -4.24 4.82 14.62
C LEU A 128 -4.53 5.22 13.18
N VAL A 129 -5.19 4.34 12.42
CA VAL A 129 -5.71 4.65 11.08
C VAL A 129 -7.20 5.01 11.20
N ALA A 130 -7.53 6.28 10.96
CA ALA A 130 -8.92 6.76 10.95
C ALA A 130 -9.63 6.32 9.66
N VAL A 131 -10.56 5.37 9.76
CA VAL A 131 -11.25 4.78 8.61
C VAL A 131 -12.41 5.69 8.18
N SER A 132 -12.17 6.48 7.13
CA SER A 132 -13.05 7.54 6.63
C SER A 132 -13.95 7.12 5.45
N LYS A 133 -14.03 5.82 5.14
CA LYS A 133 -14.90 5.32 4.07
C LYS A 133 -16.35 5.79 4.22
N LEU A 134 -16.94 6.22 3.11
CA LEU A 134 -18.28 6.79 3.01
C LEU A 134 -18.48 8.08 3.84
N LYS A 135 -17.42 8.74 4.28
CA LYS A 135 -17.46 10.05 4.95
C LYS A 135 -17.00 11.14 3.98
N PRO A 136 -17.54 12.36 4.07
CA PRO A 136 -17.14 13.44 3.18
C PRO A 136 -15.68 13.84 3.40
N ALA A 137 -15.05 14.42 2.39
CA ALA A 137 -13.68 14.93 2.46
C ALA A 137 -13.54 16.03 3.53
N SER A 138 -14.61 16.78 3.83
CA SER A 138 -14.63 17.76 4.92
C SER A 138 -14.39 17.13 6.30
N ASP A 139 -14.93 15.94 6.59
CA ASP A 139 -14.69 15.22 7.85
C ASP A 139 -13.21 14.82 7.98
N VAL A 140 -12.57 14.42 6.88
CA VAL A 140 -11.13 14.10 6.84
C VAL A 140 -10.31 15.35 7.06
N LEU A 141 -10.63 16.45 6.37
CA LEU A 141 -9.94 17.73 6.50
C LEU A 141 -10.02 18.25 7.94
N SER A 142 -11.19 18.14 8.59
CA SER A 142 -11.40 18.53 9.99
C SER A 142 -10.45 17.82 10.96
N LEU A 143 -10.08 16.56 10.71
CA LEU A 143 -9.15 15.80 11.54
C LEU A 143 -7.69 15.99 11.15
N HIS A 144 -7.41 16.32 9.89
CA HIS A 144 -6.05 16.60 9.41
C HIS A 144 -5.55 17.99 9.82
N GLN A 145 -6.45 18.95 10.02
CA GLN A 145 -6.10 20.30 10.48
C GLN A 145 -5.85 20.34 12.01
N PRO A 146 -5.16 21.37 12.52
CA PRO A 146 -5.10 21.62 13.95
C PRO A 146 -6.50 21.69 14.58
N PRO A 147 -6.69 21.16 15.80
CA PRO A 147 -5.66 20.80 16.77
C PRO A 147 -5.15 19.34 16.69
N THR A 148 -5.76 18.47 15.88
CA THR A 148 -5.43 17.03 15.88
C THR A 148 -4.24 16.69 14.98
N SER A 149 -4.12 17.35 13.82
CA SER A 149 -3.04 17.10 12.85
C SER A 149 -2.89 15.61 12.48
N HIS A 150 -4.01 14.89 12.40
CA HIS A 150 -4.01 13.45 12.14
C HIS A 150 -3.59 13.17 10.70
N LEU A 151 -2.71 12.18 10.49
CA LEU A 151 -2.12 11.93 9.18
C LEU A 151 -2.66 10.67 8.49
N HIS A 152 -3.01 9.64 9.25
CA HIS A 152 -3.25 8.29 8.71
C HIS A 152 -4.74 7.99 8.52
N PHE A 153 -5.20 7.92 7.27
CA PHE A 153 -6.61 7.67 6.95
C PHE A 153 -6.79 6.42 6.10
N GLY A 154 -7.84 5.66 6.39
CA GLY A 154 -8.16 4.40 5.74
C GLY A 154 -9.37 4.48 4.82
N GLU A 155 -9.22 4.04 3.57
CA GLU A 155 -10.29 3.98 2.57
C GLU A 155 -10.51 2.57 2.02
N ASN A 156 -11.78 2.26 1.75
CA ASN A 156 -12.17 0.95 1.21
C ASN A 156 -12.45 0.96 -0.30
N TYR A 157 -12.73 2.12 -0.88
CA TYR A 157 -13.20 2.24 -2.27
C TYR A 157 -12.23 3.11 -3.08
N ILE A 158 -11.72 2.56 -4.17
CA ILE A 158 -10.64 3.19 -4.95
C ILE A 158 -11.09 4.52 -5.58
N GLN A 159 -12.33 4.61 -6.07
CA GLN A 159 -12.84 5.85 -6.65
C GLN A 159 -12.98 6.96 -5.60
N GLU A 160 -13.55 6.62 -4.44
CA GLU A 160 -13.65 7.53 -3.30
C GLU A 160 -12.26 8.03 -2.86
N LEU A 161 -11.28 7.11 -2.76
CA LEU A 161 -9.91 7.44 -2.40
C LEU A 161 -9.23 8.33 -3.45
N LEU A 162 -9.42 8.06 -4.74
CA LEU A 162 -8.88 8.90 -5.82
C LEU A 162 -9.43 10.32 -5.74
N GLU A 163 -10.74 10.48 -5.58
CA GLU A 163 -11.38 11.79 -5.45
C GLU A 163 -10.87 12.53 -4.21
N LYS A 164 -10.88 11.87 -3.04
CA LYS A 164 -10.36 12.45 -1.78
C LYS A 164 -8.90 12.87 -1.89
N SER A 165 -8.04 12.04 -2.47
CA SER A 165 -6.61 12.34 -2.62
C SER A 165 -6.32 13.54 -3.52
N ARG A 166 -7.23 13.86 -4.45
CA ARG A 166 -7.13 15.07 -5.30
C ARG A 166 -7.58 16.32 -4.56
N LEU A 167 -8.60 16.20 -3.72
CA LEU A 167 -9.21 17.32 -3.00
C LEU A 167 -8.45 17.71 -1.72
N LEU A 168 -7.80 16.76 -1.08
CA LEU A 168 -7.20 16.93 0.25
C LEU A 168 -5.67 17.14 0.20
N PRO A 169 -5.08 17.67 1.28
CA PRO A 169 -3.63 17.93 1.33
C PRO A 169 -2.78 16.67 1.05
N PRO A 170 -1.67 16.80 0.29
CA PRO A 170 -0.81 15.66 -0.04
C PRO A 170 -0.03 15.10 1.16
N THR A 171 -0.03 15.81 2.30
CA THR A 171 0.54 15.35 3.58
C THR A 171 -0.27 14.23 4.23
N ILE A 172 -1.51 13.99 3.79
CA ILE A 172 -2.31 12.86 4.25
C ILE A 172 -1.66 11.54 3.80
N LYS A 173 -1.52 10.62 4.76
CA LYS A 173 -1.04 9.26 4.54
C LYS A 173 -2.24 8.32 4.35
N TRP A 174 -2.55 8.01 3.09
CA TRP A 174 -3.67 7.13 2.76
C TRP A 174 -3.31 5.65 2.85
N HIS A 175 -4.18 4.89 3.50
CA HIS A 175 -4.16 3.44 3.59
C HIS A 175 -5.32 2.88 2.77
N PHE A 176 -5.03 2.06 1.76
CA PHE A 176 -6.07 1.28 1.11
C PHE A 176 -6.28 -0.04 1.85
N ILE A 177 -7.46 -0.20 2.44
CA ILE A 177 -7.84 -1.33 3.32
C ILE A 177 -9.09 -2.07 2.83
N GLY A 178 -9.56 -1.76 1.61
CA GLY A 178 -10.71 -2.41 0.98
C GLY A 178 -10.34 -3.63 0.15
N GLY A 179 -11.35 -4.30 -0.40
CA GLY A 179 -11.14 -5.41 -1.34
C GLY A 179 -10.41 -4.94 -2.60
N LEU A 180 -9.17 -5.41 -2.78
CA LEU A 180 -8.32 -5.01 -3.90
C LEU A 180 -8.61 -5.85 -5.14
N GLN A 181 -9.14 -5.24 -6.20
CA GLN A 181 -9.33 -5.88 -7.50
C GLN A 181 -8.09 -5.69 -8.38
N SER A 182 -7.63 -6.76 -9.05
CA SER A 182 -6.38 -6.71 -9.84
C SER A 182 -6.39 -5.63 -10.92
N ASN A 183 -7.53 -5.42 -11.60
CA ASN A 183 -7.68 -4.39 -12.64
C ASN A 183 -7.61 -2.95 -12.11
N LYS A 184 -7.58 -2.75 -10.79
CA LYS A 184 -7.45 -1.44 -10.15
C LYS A 184 -6.09 -1.20 -9.51
N CYS A 185 -5.25 -2.22 -9.36
CA CYS A 185 -3.94 -2.11 -8.71
C CYS A 185 -3.03 -1.06 -9.36
N VAL A 186 -2.94 -1.05 -10.69
CA VAL A 186 -2.09 -0.08 -11.42
C VAL A 186 -2.56 1.34 -11.15
N THR A 187 -3.86 1.59 -11.35
CA THR A 187 -4.49 2.90 -11.09
C THR A 187 -4.30 3.34 -9.64
N LEU A 188 -4.51 2.44 -8.67
CA LEU A 188 -4.35 2.74 -7.25
C LEU A 188 -2.92 3.24 -6.95
N ALA A 189 -1.91 2.47 -7.34
CA ALA A 189 -0.51 2.79 -7.04
C ALA A 189 0.02 4.01 -7.81
N ARG A 190 -0.47 4.23 -9.03
CA ARG A 190 -0.06 5.33 -9.90
C ARG A 190 -0.74 6.66 -9.54
N ASP A 191 -2.05 6.65 -9.32
CA ASP A 191 -2.88 7.86 -9.38
C ASP A 191 -3.31 8.41 -8.00
N VAL A 192 -3.27 7.63 -6.92
CA VAL A 192 -3.66 8.12 -5.58
C VAL A 192 -2.53 8.93 -4.97
N ARG A 193 -2.73 10.24 -4.78
CA ARG A 193 -1.81 11.15 -4.08
C ARG A 193 -1.70 10.78 -2.60
N GLY A 194 -0.51 10.84 -2.02
CA GLY A 194 -0.31 10.47 -0.61
C GLY A 194 -0.60 9.00 -0.28
N LEU A 195 -0.60 8.08 -1.26
CA LEU A 195 -0.78 6.65 -0.99
C LEU A 195 0.42 6.12 -0.21
N TRP A 196 0.20 5.87 1.09
CA TRP A 196 1.23 5.45 2.02
C TRP A 196 1.30 3.92 2.12
N ALA A 197 0.16 3.24 2.22
CA ALA A 197 0.10 1.78 2.27
C ALA A 197 -1.09 1.17 1.51
N VAL A 198 -0.90 -0.08 1.07
CA VAL A 198 -1.97 -0.97 0.61
C VAL A 198 -1.95 -2.21 1.48
N GLU A 199 -3.02 -2.44 2.22
CA GLU A 199 -3.04 -3.48 3.26
C GLU A 199 -3.77 -4.75 2.86
N SER A 200 -4.34 -4.78 1.65
CA SER A 200 -5.20 -5.85 1.16
C SER A 200 -4.58 -6.68 0.03
N VAL A 201 -3.26 -6.89 0.08
CA VAL A 201 -2.54 -7.71 -0.91
C VAL A 201 -2.54 -9.16 -0.48
N ASP A 202 -3.14 -10.02 -1.30
CA ASP A 202 -3.33 -11.46 -1.03
C ASP A 202 -2.79 -12.36 -2.16
N THR A 203 -2.22 -11.78 -3.21
CA THR A 203 -1.74 -12.53 -4.39
C THR A 203 -0.54 -11.83 -5.06
N GLU A 204 0.34 -12.63 -5.67
CA GLU A 204 1.51 -12.13 -6.41
C GLU A 204 1.12 -11.25 -7.60
N LYS A 205 -0.01 -11.56 -8.24
CA LYS A 205 -0.57 -10.75 -9.33
C LYS A 205 -0.90 -9.34 -8.86
N LYS A 206 -1.53 -9.18 -7.69
CA LYS A 206 -1.83 -7.85 -7.14
C LYS A 206 -0.55 -7.09 -6.79
N ALA A 207 0.43 -7.77 -6.16
CA ALA A 207 1.75 -7.19 -5.87
C ALA A 207 2.45 -6.71 -7.14
N SER A 208 2.51 -7.53 -8.19
CA SER A 208 3.13 -7.19 -9.48
C SER A 208 2.49 -5.96 -10.13
N LEU A 209 1.16 -5.87 -10.09
CA LEU A 209 0.42 -4.75 -10.68
C LEU A 209 0.57 -3.47 -9.86
N LEU A 210 0.65 -3.55 -8.53
CA LEU A 210 0.98 -2.41 -7.67
C LEU A 210 2.41 -1.93 -7.92
N ASN A 211 3.38 -2.84 -8.03
CA ASN A 211 4.77 -2.53 -8.34
C ASN A 211 4.89 -1.82 -9.71
N LYS A 212 4.16 -2.31 -10.71
CA LYS A 212 4.06 -1.66 -12.03
C LYS A 212 3.48 -0.25 -11.92
N GLY A 213 2.31 -0.10 -11.29
CA GLY A 213 1.67 1.23 -11.13
C GLY A 213 2.53 2.22 -10.36
N ARG A 214 3.23 1.77 -9.32
CA ARG A 214 4.17 2.62 -8.56
C ARG A 214 5.36 3.06 -9.42
N GLY A 215 5.84 2.21 -10.33
CA GLY A 215 6.89 2.55 -11.30
C GLY A 215 6.46 3.52 -12.39
N GLU A 216 5.16 3.61 -12.69
CA GLU A 216 4.56 4.56 -13.65
C GLU A 216 4.19 5.90 -13.00
N ARG A 217 4.39 6.05 -11.69
CA ARG A 217 3.98 7.24 -10.93
C ARG A 217 4.89 8.43 -11.25
N THR A 218 4.28 9.60 -11.40
CA THR A 218 4.97 10.90 -11.45
C THR A 218 4.38 11.82 -10.39
N PRO A 219 5.01 11.94 -9.20
CA PRO A 219 4.52 12.81 -8.13
C PRO A 219 4.52 14.28 -8.55
N SER A 220 3.51 15.03 -8.10
CA SER A 220 3.48 16.48 -8.24
C SER A 220 4.54 17.17 -7.36
N PRO A 221 4.96 18.42 -7.66
CA PRO A 221 5.87 19.16 -6.79
C PRO A 221 5.40 19.26 -5.33
N GLU A 222 4.10 19.46 -5.10
CA GLU A 222 3.51 19.50 -3.75
C GLU A 222 3.67 18.17 -2.99
N GLU A 223 3.56 17.03 -3.69
CA GLU A 223 3.79 15.72 -3.09
C GLU A 223 5.27 15.53 -2.74
N LEU A 224 6.18 15.96 -3.62
CA LEU A 224 7.61 15.88 -3.36
C LEU A 224 8.03 16.74 -2.16
N GLU A 225 7.43 17.93 -2.01
CA GLU A 225 7.66 18.78 -0.83
C GLU A 225 7.09 18.15 0.44
N ALA A 226 5.87 17.59 0.38
CA ALA A 226 5.26 16.90 1.52
C ALA A 226 6.08 15.67 1.95
N ASP A 227 6.54 14.86 0.99
CA ASP A 227 7.41 13.71 1.24
C ASP A 227 8.74 14.16 1.85
N SER A 228 9.36 15.21 1.31
CA SER A 228 10.63 15.76 1.83
C SER A 228 10.47 16.31 3.26
N ALA A 229 9.37 16.99 3.54
CA ALA A 229 9.07 17.53 4.86
C ALA A 229 8.79 16.43 5.91
N SER A 230 8.39 15.23 5.48
CA SER A 230 8.15 14.10 6.38
C SER A 230 9.42 13.49 6.97
N GLY A 231 10.59 13.77 6.37
CA GLY A 231 11.88 13.18 6.75
C GLY A 231 12.05 11.72 6.34
N GLU A 232 11.10 11.15 5.60
CA GLU A 232 11.09 9.76 5.20
C GLU A 232 11.92 9.54 3.91
N THR A 233 12.89 8.61 3.96
CA THR A 233 13.82 8.37 2.84
C THR A 233 13.39 7.23 1.92
N ASP A 234 12.61 6.28 2.43
CA ASP A 234 12.11 5.14 1.65
C ASP A 234 10.81 5.49 0.93
N THR A 235 10.90 5.71 -0.38
CA THR A 235 9.76 6.12 -1.22
C THR A 235 8.95 4.94 -1.76
N ARG A 236 9.31 3.69 -1.41
CA ARG A 236 8.59 2.49 -1.85
C ARG A 236 7.20 2.46 -1.22
N LEU A 237 6.24 1.93 -1.98
CA LEU A 237 4.87 1.76 -1.49
C LEU A 237 4.82 0.62 -0.46
N ARG A 238 4.32 0.90 0.75
CA ARG A 238 4.18 -0.10 1.80
C ARG A 238 3.05 -1.07 1.50
N ILE A 239 3.34 -2.34 1.71
CA ILE A 239 2.41 -3.43 1.49
C ILE A 239 2.25 -4.24 2.77
N TYR A 240 0.99 -4.52 3.12
CA TYR A 240 0.68 -5.57 4.08
C TYR A 240 0.09 -6.75 3.32
N VAL A 241 0.55 -7.94 3.69
CA VAL A 241 -0.05 -9.19 3.22
C VAL A 241 -1.33 -9.43 4.01
N GLN A 242 -2.47 -9.42 3.34
CA GLN A 242 -3.75 -9.73 3.97
C GLN A 242 -3.88 -11.23 4.13
N VAL A 243 -3.95 -11.70 5.36
CA VAL A 243 -4.06 -13.11 5.73
C VAL A 243 -5.50 -13.42 6.10
N ASN A 244 -6.04 -14.51 5.55
CA ASN A 244 -7.31 -15.07 6.00
C ASN A 244 -7.09 -15.86 7.29
N THR A 245 -7.02 -15.18 8.43
CA THR A 245 -6.91 -15.86 9.74
C THR A 245 -8.18 -16.59 10.14
N SER A 246 -9.28 -16.34 9.39
CA SER A 246 -10.58 -16.77 9.84
C SER A 246 -10.95 -18.21 9.52
N GLY A 247 -10.34 -18.76 8.46
CA GLY A 247 -10.64 -20.08 7.90
C GLY A 247 -11.93 -20.13 7.06
N GLU A 248 -12.65 -19.02 6.90
CA GLU A 248 -13.85 -19.01 6.05
C GLU A 248 -13.45 -18.87 4.57
N GLU A 249 -13.88 -19.81 3.73
CA GLU A 249 -13.52 -19.89 2.30
C GLU A 249 -13.90 -18.63 1.49
N ASN A 250 -14.96 -17.92 1.91
CA ASN A 250 -15.47 -16.75 1.19
C ASN A 250 -14.82 -15.42 1.61
N LYS A 251 -13.89 -15.43 2.57
CA LYS A 251 -13.20 -14.22 3.01
C LYS A 251 -11.94 -13.98 2.17
N ALA A 252 -11.71 -12.70 1.86
CA ALA A 252 -10.49 -12.29 1.19
C ALA A 252 -9.27 -12.46 2.11
N GLY A 253 -8.14 -12.80 1.52
CA GLY A 253 -6.88 -13.01 2.21
C GLY A 253 -6.19 -14.28 1.72
N ILE A 254 -4.88 -14.31 1.87
CA ILE A 254 -4.08 -15.51 1.60
C ILE A 254 -4.15 -16.45 2.80
N GLU A 255 -4.14 -17.76 2.55
CA GLU A 255 -4.04 -18.74 3.62
C GLU A 255 -2.76 -18.53 4.46
N PRO A 256 -2.81 -18.66 5.79
CA PRO A 256 -1.65 -18.44 6.67
C PRO A 256 -0.40 -19.24 6.26
N GLY A 257 -0.57 -20.47 5.77
CA GLY A 257 0.53 -21.32 5.31
C GLY A 257 1.16 -20.88 3.98
N GLN A 258 0.48 -20.04 3.18
CA GLN A 258 0.97 -19.55 1.89
C GLN A 258 1.52 -18.11 1.98
N ALA A 259 1.33 -17.42 3.10
CA ALA A 259 1.71 -16.02 3.29
C ALA A 259 3.22 -15.78 3.11
N ALA A 260 4.09 -16.71 3.54
CA ALA A 260 5.53 -16.61 3.37
C ALA A 260 5.97 -16.61 1.90
N GLY A 261 5.30 -17.40 1.04
CA GLY A 261 5.56 -17.39 -0.41
C GLY A 261 5.29 -16.01 -1.03
N LEU A 262 4.14 -15.41 -0.71
CA LEU A 262 3.79 -14.08 -1.18
C LEU A 262 4.70 -12.98 -0.63
N ALA A 263 5.05 -13.04 0.67
CA ALA A 263 5.99 -12.10 1.28
C ALA A 263 7.36 -12.15 0.58
N ARG A 264 7.85 -13.36 0.28
CA ARG A 264 9.10 -13.56 -0.46
C ARG A 264 9.03 -12.97 -1.87
N PHE A 265 7.91 -13.19 -2.57
CA PHE A 265 7.69 -12.60 -3.89
C PHE A 265 7.72 -11.06 -3.84
N ILE A 266 7.05 -10.43 -2.86
CA ILE A 266 7.05 -8.97 -2.69
C ILE A 266 8.47 -8.47 -2.47
N ARG A 267 9.22 -9.08 -1.54
CA ARG A 267 10.60 -8.68 -1.24
C ARG A 267 11.52 -8.82 -2.46
N ASP A 268 11.47 -9.95 -3.15
CA ASP A 268 12.47 -10.31 -4.16
C ASP A 268 12.14 -9.79 -5.57
N LYS A 269 10.85 -9.58 -5.89
CA LYS A 269 10.39 -9.26 -7.26
C LYS A 269 9.74 -7.89 -7.41
N CYS A 270 9.48 -7.17 -6.31
CA CYS A 270 8.79 -5.89 -6.35
C CYS A 270 9.65 -4.73 -5.80
N PRO A 271 10.65 -4.23 -6.56
CA PRO A 271 11.60 -3.21 -6.06
C PRO A 271 10.95 -1.85 -5.73
N ARG A 272 9.73 -1.59 -6.18
CA ARG A 272 8.96 -0.37 -5.85
C ARG A 272 8.06 -0.54 -4.63
N LEU A 273 8.03 -1.74 -4.04
CA LEU A 273 7.22 -2.08 -2.90
C LEU A 273 8.11 -2.38 -1.69
N LYS A 274 7.60 -2.06 -0.50
CA LYS A 274 8.19 -2.43 0.79
C LYS A 274 7.23 -3.40 1.47
N LEU A 275 7.70 -4.61 1.80
CA LEU A 275 6.98 -5.50 2.69
C LEU A 275 6.98 -4.85 4.09
N GLN A 276 5.85 -4.28 4.51
CA GLN A 276 5.73 -3.55 5.75
C GLN A 276 5.21 -4.43 6.88
N GLY A 277 4.38 -5.41 6.57
CA GLY A 277 3.76 -6.25 7.58
C GLY A 277 2.70 -7.21 7.05
N VAL A 278 1.87 -7.68 7.95
CA VAL A 278 0.69 -8.51 7.67
C VAL A 278 -0.57 -7.85 8.23
N MET A 279 -1.72 -8.16 7.64
CA MET A 279 -3.01 -7.60 8.00
C MET A 279 -4.05 -8.70 8.10
N THR A 280 -4.95 -8.62 9.09
CA THR A 280 -6.19 -9.41 9.10
C THR A 280 -7.41 -8.55 9.37
N ILE A 281 -8.54 -8.95 8.78
CA ILE A 281 -9.86 -8.46 9.15
C ILE A 281 -10.41 -9.25 10.36
N GLY A 282 -10.00 -10.52 10.51
CA GLY A 282 -10.53 -11.44 11.50
C GLY A 282 -11.99 -11.87 11.25
N ALA A 283 -12.56 -12.59 12.21
CA ALA A 283 -13.97 -12.97 12.23
C ALA A 283 -14.77 -12.08 13.18
N ILE A 284 -15.86 -11.50 12.67
CA ILE A 284 -16.79 -10.67 13.47
C ILE A 284 -17.28 -11.42 14.72
N ALA A 285 -17.55 -12.72 14.59
CA ALA A 285 -17.99 -13.55 15.70
C ALA A 285 -16.93 -13.63 16.82
N ARG A 286 -15.66 -13.85 16.45
CA ARG A 286 -14.56 -13.87 17.42
C ARG A 286 -14.30 -12.51 18.03
N SER A 287 -14.29 -11.44 17.23
CA SER A 287 -14.18 -10.06 17.73
C SER A 287 -15.25 -9.71 18.79
N LYS A 288 -16.45 -10.28 18.69
CA LYS A 288 -17.53 -10.08 19.68
C LYS A 288 -17.45 -11.01 20.87
N ALA A 289 -16.90 -12.20 20.68
CA ALA A 289 -16.72 -13.19 21.74
C ALA A 289 -15.47 -12.95 22.59
N THR A 290 -14.57 -12.06 22.14
CA THR A 290 -13.37 -11.69 22.90
C THR A 290 -13.74 -10.99 24.19
N THR A 291 -13.23 -11.49 25.30
CA THR A 291 -13.35 -10.90 26.65
C THR A 291 -11.95 -10.58 27.19
N VAL A 292 -11.86 -10.04 28.41
CA VAL A 292 -10.56 -9.77 29.05
C VAL A 292 -9.81 -11.08 29.36
N GLU A 293 -10.55 -12.19 29.45
CA GLU A 293 -10.06 -13.50 29.88
C GLU A 293 -9.70 -14.43 28.70
N ASN A 294 -9.99 -14.06 27.45
CA ASN A 294 -9.65 -14.88 26.29
C ASN A 294 -8.95 -14.08 25.19
N GLU A 295 -8.09 -14.76 24.43
CA GLU A 295 -7.39 -14.16 23.30
C GLU A 295 -8.22 -14.33 22.03
N ASN A 296 -8.19 -13.33 21.15
CA ASN A 296 -8.76 -13.48 19.81
C ASN A 296 -7.83 -14.37 18.96
N GLU A 297 -8.30 -15.57 18.64
CA GLU A 297 -7.58 -16.55 17.81
C GLU A 297 -7.10 -15.99 16.47
N ASP A 298 -7.85 -15.05 15.87
CA ASP A 298 -7.44 -14.39 14.62
C ASP A 298 -6.15 -13.57 14.80
N PHE A 299 -5.99 -12.90 15.95
CA PHE A 299 -4.82 -12.08 16.24
C PHE A 299 -3.60 -12.94 16.57
N VAL A 300 -3.81 -14.05 17.30
CA VAL A 300 -2.77 -15.05 17.56
C VAL A 300 -2.27 -15.65 16.24
N CYS A 301 -3.19 -16.09 15.37
CA CYS A 301 -2.86 -16.64 14.05
C CYS A 301 -2.08 -15.64 13.19
N LEU A 302 -2.44 -14.35 13.21
CA LEU A 302 -1.71 -13.33 12.46
C LEU A 302 -0.28 -13.14 12.98
N ARG A 303 -0.10 -13.09 14.31
CA ARG A 303 1.21 -12.98 14.96
C ARG A 303 2.11 -14.15 14.59
N GLU A 304 1.61 -15.37 14.70
CA GLU A 304 2.34 -16.58 14.32
C GLU A 304 2.69 -16.60 12.82
N THR A 305 1.78 -16.11 11.97
CA THR A 305 2.03 -15.99 10.53
C THR A 305 3.16 -14.99 10.25
N ARG A 306 3.18 -13.84 10.94
CA ARG A 306 4.26 -12.85 10.87
C ARG A 306 5.59 -13.47 11.30
N ASP A 307 5.61 -14.17 12.44
CA ASP A 307 6.82 -14.83 12.95
C ASP A 307 7.36 -15.89 11.97
N ARG A 308 6.46 -16.68 11.36
CA ARG A 308 6.81 -17.63 10.31
C ARG A 308 7.43 -16.96 9.09
N ILE A 309 6.86 -15.84 8.63
CA ILE A 309 7.42 -15.06 7.51
C ILE A 309 8.85 -14.61 7.85
N VAL A 310 9.05 -14.01 9.03
CA VAL A 310 10.37 -13.55 9.48
C VAL A 310 11.38 -14.70 9.46
N SER A 311 11.00 -15.85 10.03
CA SER A 311 11.84 -17.05 10.09
C SER A 311 12.17 -17.62 8.71
N GLU A 312 11.16 -17.89 7.86
CA GLU A 312 11.35 -18.53 6.55
C GLU A 312 12.08 -17.66 5.53
N LEU A 313 11.96 -16.34 5.65
CA LEU A 313 12.66 -15.40 4.77
C LEU A 313 14.05 -15.05 5.29
N GLY A 314 14.38 -15.42 6.53
CA GLY A 314 15.64 -15.06 7.20
C GLY A 314 15.76 -13.55 7.42
N LEU A 315 14.65 -12.88 7.72
CA LEU A 315 14.65 -11.43 7.94
C LEU A 315 15.37 -11.10 9.25
N SER A 316 16.17 -10.03 9.25
CA SER A 316 16.94 -9.59 10.42
C SER A 316 16.98 -8.07 10.49
N GLY A 317 17.33 -7.52 11.66
CA GLY A 317 17.33 -6.08 11.89
C GLY A 317 15.95 -5.45 11.61
N GLU A 318 15.94 -4.30 10.94
CA GLU A 318 14.71 -3.58 10.59
C GLU A 318 13.77 -4.38 9.67
N GLU A 319 14.29 -5.27 8.84
CA GLU A 319 13.45 -6.09 7.95
C GLU A 319 12.66 -7.15 8.71
N ALA A 320 13.12 -7.55 9.91
CA ALA A 320 12.40 -8.49 10.77
C ALA A 320 11.21 -7.83 11.49
N GLU A 321 11.15 -6.49 11.52
CA GLU A 321 10.11 -5.73 12.21
C GLU A 321 8.83 -5.60 11.37
N LEU A 322 8.30 -6.74 10.93
CA LEU A 322 7.03 -6.78 10.19
C LEU A 322 5.88 -6.41 11.12
N GLU A 323 5.14 -5.38 10.70
CA GLU A 323 4.02 -4.82 11.47
C GLU A 323 2.77 -5.72 11.44
N LEU A 324 2.00 -5.69 12.52
CA LEU A 324 0.69 -6.32 12.65
C LEU A 324 -0.42 -5.27 12.50
N SER A 325 -1.14 -5.29 11.38
CA SER A 325 -2.34 -4.48 11.18
C SER A 325 -3.59 -5.28 11.55
N MET A 326 -4.05 -5.11 12.78
CA MET A 326 -5.22 -5.83 13.33
C MET A 326 -5.89 -5.03 14.45
N GLY A 327 -7.20 -5.26 14.65
CA GLY A 327 -8.02 -4.49 15.58
C GLY A 327 -8.81 -3.38 14.90
N MET A 328 -10.09 -3.34 15.20
CA MET A 328 -11.09 -2.40 14.72
C MET A 328 -11.84 -1.78 15.91
N SER A 329 -12.84 -0.94 15.63
CA SER A 329 -13.62 -0.21 16.64
C SER A 329 -14.09 -1.03 17.87
N SER A 330 -14.31 -2.33 17.74
CA SER A 330 -14.83 -3.20 18.80
C SER A 330 -13.77 -3.99 19.58
N ASP A 331 -12.55 -4.12 19.06
CA ASP A 331 -11.57 -5.10 19.54
C ASP A 331 -10.12 -4.59 19.47
N PHE A 332 -9.89 -3.30 19.22
CA PHE A 332 -8.55 -2.75 19.06
C PHE A 332 -7.73 -2.79 20.35
N GLU A 333 -8.33 -2.69 21.55
CA GLU A 333 -7.58 -2.84 22.81
C GLU A 333 -7.00 -4.24 22.97
N GLY A 334 -7.78 -5.28 22.67
CA GLY A 334 -7.31 -6.66 22.67
C GLY A 334 -6.25 -6.91 21.60
N ALA A 335 -6.39 -6.28 20.42
CA ALA A 335 -5.38 -6.34 19.37
C ALA A 335 -4.05 -5.72 19.83
N ILE A 336 -4.07 -4.59 20.53
CA ILE A 336 -2.87 -3.93 21.07
C ILE A 336 -2.21 -4.80 22.14
N ALA A 337 -2.99 -5.42 23.04
CA ALA A 337 -2.47 -6.34 24.04
C ALA A 337 -1.75 -7.56 23.41
N LEU A 338 -2.17 -7.97 22.20
CA LEU A 338 -1.55 -9.03 21.42
C LEU A 338 -0.47 -8.55 20.43
N GLY A 339 -0.07 -7.28 20.51
CA GLY A 339 1.07 -6.73 19.77
C GLY A 339 0.72 -6.07 18.44
N SER A 340 -0.50 -5.58 18.25
CA SER A 340 -0.85 -4.78 17.06
C SER A 340 -0.02 -3.49 16.96
N ASP A 341 0.65 -3.29 15.84
CA ASP A 341 1.36 -2.05 15.51
C ASP A 341 0.43 -0.99 14.92
N GLN A 342 -0.73 -1.43 14.41
CA GLN A 342 -1.69 -0.56 13.75
C GLN A 342 -3.13 -1.03 13.94
N VAL A 343 -3.98 -0.10 14.41
CA VAL A 343 -5.43 -0.32 14.58
C VAL A 343 -6.24 0.55 13.63
N ARG A 344 -7.38 0.03 13.15
CA ARG A 344 -8.20 0.66 12.10
C ARG A 344 -9.59 1.01 12.63
N VAL A 345 -9.80 2.25 13.04
CA VAL A 345 -11.02 2.67 13.76
C VAL A 345 -11.86 3.60 12.88
N GLY A 346 -13.15 3.27 12.73
CA GLY A 346 -14.07 4.02 11.86
C GLY A 346 -15.26 4.60 12.62
N THR A 347 -16.24 3.76 12.94
CA THR A 347 -17.52 4.16 13.55
C THR A 347 -17.32 4.96 14.84
N THR A 348 -16.35 4.59 15.68
CA THR A 348 -16.04 5.30 16.93
C THR A 348 -15.57 6.75 16.70
N ILE A 349 -14.94 7.04 15.55
CA ILE A 349 -14.43 8.37 15.22
C ILE A 349 -15.50 9.18 14.48
N PHE A 350 -16.01 8.64 13.38
CA PHE A 350 -16.87 9.38 12.44
C PHE A 350 -18.37 9.19 12.68
N GLY A 351 -18.78 8.37 13.65
CA GLY A 351 -20.17 7.96 13.86
C GLY A 351 -20.70 7.03 12.76
N ASP A 352 -22.01 6.82 12.76
CA ASP A 352 -22.69 5.91 11.83
C ASP A 352 -22.50 6.29 10.36
N ARG A 353 -22.48 5.27 9.50
CA ARG A 353 -22.25 5.45 8.07
C ARG A 353 -23.56 5.86 7.40
N PRO A 354 -23.55 6.81 6.47
CA PRO A 354 -24.70 7.02 5.62
C PRO A 354 -24.94 5.76 4.76
N PRO A 355 -26.17 5.55 4.25
CA PRO A 355 -26.42 4.60 3.18
C PRO A 355 -25.44 4.82 2.03
N LYS A 356 -24.93 3.74 1.41
CA LYS A 356 -23.90 3.85 0.36
C LYS A 356 -24.34 4.74 -0.81
N ALA A 357 -25.63 4.75 -1.14
CA ALA A 357 -26.20 5.59 -2.21
C ALA A 357 -26.20 7.09 -1.88
N GLU A 358 -26.11 7.44 -0.60
CA GLU A 358 -26.13 8.82 -0.11
C GLU A 358 -24.74 9.33 0.25
N ALA A 359 -23.73 8.45 0.26
CA ALA A 359 -22.35 8.82 0.52
C ALA A 359 -21.82 9.72 -0.61
N ARG A 360 -21.37 10.92 -0.24
CA ARG A 360 -20.75 11.89 -1.14
C ARG A 360 -19.35 12.23 -0.66
N VAL A 361 -18.44 12.42 -1.61
CA VAL A 361 -17.08 12.88 -1.31
C VAL A 361 -17.09 14.37 -0.97
N VAL A 362 -17.92 15.17 -1.65
CA VAL A 362 -18.12 16.61 -1.41
C VAL A 362 -19.56 16.87 -0.97
#